data_AF-A0A1M6D9Y9-F1
#
_entry.id   AF-A0A1M6D9Y9-F1
#
_cell.length_a   1.000
_cell.length_b   1.000
_cell.length_c   1.000
_cell.angle_alpha   90.00
_cell.angle_beta   90.00
_cell.angle_gamma   90.00
#
_symmetry.space_group_name_H-M   'P 1'
#
loop_
_entity.id
_entity.type
_entity.pdbx_description
1 polymer ?
#
loop_
_entity_poly.entity_id
_entity_poly.type
_entity_poly.pdbx_seq_one_letter_code
_entity_poly.pdbx_strand_id
1 'polypeptide(L)' 'METVKTASFEYLIDLAKEKPEGGYTFVLDGNSYEIDDVLEISAIATKHGYIVIY' A
#
# COMPACT_ATOMS: atom_id res chain seq x y z
N MET A 1 -21.80 -10.28 -6.59
CA MET A 1 -20.39 -10.70 -6.54
C MET A 1 -19.66 -9.62 -5.78
N GLU A 2 -19.18 -9.90 -4.57
CA GLU A 2 -18.25 -9.00 -3.90
C GLU A 2 -16.92 -9.09 -4.64
N THR A 3 -16.48 -7.99 -5.24
CA THR A 3 -15.21 -7.96 -5.96
C THR A 3 -14.10 -8.02 -4.93
N VAL A 4 -13.46 -9.18 -4.80
CA VAL A 4 -12.24 -9.32 -3.99
C VAL A 4 -11.16 -8.46 -4.65
N LYS A 5 -10.71 -7.42 -3.95
CA LYS A 5 -9.62 -6.57 -4.42
C LYS A 5 -8.31 -7.32 -4.18
N THR A 6 -7.64 -7.79 -5.23
CA THR A 6 -6.32 -8.42 -5.14
C THR A 6 -5.26 -7.47 -5.70
N ALA A 7 -4.15 -7.29 -5.00
CA ALA A 7 -3.03 -6.49 -5.47
C ALA A 7 -1.70 -7.18 -5.14
N SER A 8 -0.72 -7.11 -6.04
CA SER A 8 0.63 -7.60 -5.75
C SER A 8 1.36 -6.63 -4.85
N PHE A 9 2.20 -7.17 -3.97
CA PHE A 9 3.02 -6.37 -3.08
C PHE A 9 3.94 -5.43 -3.85
N GLU A 10 4.54 -5.91 -4.95
CA GLU A 10 5.35 -5.09 -5.86
C GLU A 10 4.57 -3.90 -6.42
N TYR A 11 3.32 -4.11 -6.86
CA TYR A 11 2.47 -3.03 -7.34
C TYR A 11 2.17 -2.01 -6.25
N LEU A 12 1.93 -2.46 -5.02
CA LEU A 12 1.67 -1.56 -3.91
C LEU A 12 2.92 -0.77 -3.49
N ILE A 13 4.12 -1.36 -3.60
CA ILE A 13 5.39 -0.65 -3.41
C ILE A 13 5.58 0.43 -4.47
N ASP A 14 5.25 0.15 -5.74
CA ASP A 14 5.34 1.14 -6.83
C ASP A 14 4.42 2.35 -6.60
N LEU A 15 3.35 2.20 -5.81
CA LEU A 15 2.47 3.30 -5.40
C LEU A 15 3.06 4.12 -4.24
N ALA A 16 4.05 3.59 -3.52
CA ALA A 16 4.73 4.29 -2.44
C ALA A 16 5.87 5.15 -2.99
N LYS A 17 5.86 6.43 -2.65
CA LYS A 17 6.89 7.39 -3.05
C LYS A 17 7.79 7.71 -1.88
N GLU A 18 9.10 7.51 -2.04
CA GLU A 18 10.07 7.89 -1.02
C GLU A 18 10.04 9.40 -0.75
N LYS A 19 10.07 9.78 0.53
CA LYS A 19 10.11 11.18 0.95
C LYS A 19 11.55 11.65 1.13
N PRO A 20 11.87 12.92 0.80
CA PRO A 20 13.22 13.47 0.96
C PRO A 20 13.69 13.55 2.42
N GLU A 21 12.78 13.48 3.38
CA GLU A 21 13.04 13.48 4.83
C GLU A 21 13.18 12.07 5.44
N GLY A 22 13.02 11.02 4.62
CA GLY A 22 12.95 9.62 5.05
C GLY A 22 11.52 9.08 5.08
N GLY A 23 11.38 7.76 4.93
CA GLY A 23 10.10 7.06 4.81
C GLY A 23 9.45 7.19 3.43
N TYR A 24 8.18 6.82 3.34
CA TYR A 24 7.41 6.76 2.10
C TYR A 24 6.00 7.35 2.27
N THR A 25 5.49 7.92 1.19
CA THR A 25 4.09 8.29 1.03
C THR A 25 3.41 7.25 0.16
N PHE A 26 2.56 6.44 0.76
CA PHE A 26 1.77 5.41 0.08
C PHE A 26 0.36 5.93 -0.20
N VAL A 27 -0.11 5.82 -1.45
CA VAL A 27 -1.46 6.26 -1.83
C VAL A 27 -2.30 5.07 -2.26
N LEU A 28 -3.42 4.85 -1.55
CA LEU A 28 -4.36 3.76 -1.83
C LEU A 28 -5.81 4.26 -1.82
N ASP A 29 -6.55 3.98 -2.89
CA ASP A 29 -7.95 4.38 -3.05
C ASP A 29 -8.18 5.90 -2.77
N GLY A 30 -7.21 6.75 -3.13
CA GLY A 30 -7.27 8.19 -2.90
C GLY A 30 -6.90 8.65 -1.49
N ASN A 31 -6.58 7.73 -0.59
CA ASN A 31 -6.07 8.04 0.75
C ASN A 31 -4.54 7.99 0.74
N SER A 32 -3.90 9.00 1.30
CA SER A 32 -2.44 9.05 1.47
C SER A 32 -2.06 8.63 2.88
N TYR A 33 -1.03 7.79 2.98
CA TYR A 33 -0.46 7.27 4.22
C TYR A 33 1.02 7.61 4.25
N GLU A 34 1.47 8.13 5.37
CA GLU A 34 2.90 8.25 5.65
C GLU A 34 3.33 7.00 6.40
N ILE A 35 4.32 6.30 5.85
CA ILE A 35 4.87 5.07 6.41
C ILE A 35 6.38 5.21 6.47
N ASP A 36 6.99 4.59 7.47
CA ASP A 36 8.45 4.56 7.55
C ASP A 36 9.02 3.35 6.80
N ASP A 37 8.25 2.27 6.72
CA ASP A 37 8.65 1.00 6.10
C ASP A 37 7.61 0.53 5.06
N VAL A 38 8.10 0.07 3.90
CA VAL A 38 7.27 -0.53 2.84
C VAL A 38 6.51 -1.77 3.30
N LEU A 39 6.93 -2.44 4.37
CA LEU A 39 6.19 -3.56 4.95
C LEU A 39 4.83 -3.14 5.51
N GLU A 40 4.67 -1.87 5.91
CA GLU A 40 3.39 -1.33 6.40
C GLU A 40 2.32 -1.26 5.31
N ILE A 41 2.72 -1.20 4.05
CA ILE A 41 1.83 -1.20 2.88
C ILE A 41 0.92 -2.43 2.89
N SER A 42 1.46 -3.60 3.25
CA SER A 42 0.69 -4.85 3.29
C SER A 42 -0.44 -4.80 4.32
N ALA A 43 -0.17 -4.21 5.49
CA ALA A 43 -1.14 -4.03 6.56
C ALA A 43 -2.21 -2.99 6.20
N ILE A 44 -1.82 -1.89 5.55
CA ILE A 44 -2.75 -0.86 5.07
C ILE A 44 -3.66 -1.44 3.99
N ALA A 45 -3.10 -2.12 2.98
CA ALA A 45 -3.88 -2.74 1.91
C ALA A 45 -4.88 -3.77 2.46
N THR A 46 -4.44 -4.62 3.40
CA THR A 46 -5.33 -5.61 4.05
C THR A 46 -6.47 -4.94 4.82
N LYS A 47 -6.23 -3.81 5.51
CA LYS A 47 -7.28 -3.02 6.17
C LYS A 47 -8.30 -2.43 5.18
N HIS A 48 -7.88 -2.13 3.96
CA HIS A 48 -8.75 -1.68 2.86
C HIS A 48 -9.47 -2.83 2.14
N GLY A 49 -9.31 -4.06 2.61
CA GLY A 49 -9.93 -5.25 2.03
C GLY A 49 -9.19 -5.80 0.82
N TYR A 50 -7.92 -5.41 0.63
CA TYR A 50 -7.07 -6.04 -0.38
C TYR A 50 -6.48 -7.35 0.12
N ILE A 51 -6.49 -8.36 -0.74
CA ILE A 51 -5.64 -9.53 -0.57
C ILE A 51 -4.31 -9.22 -1.24
N VAL A 52 -3.25 -9.14 -0.44
CA VAL A 52 -1.89 -8.90 -0.91
C VAL A 52 -1.26 -10.22 -1.35
N ILE A 53 -0.78 -10.27 -2.59
CA ILE A 53 -0.04 -11.41 -3.13
C ILE A 53 1.45 -11.04 -3.24
N TYR A 54 2.32 -12.00 -2.92
CA TYR A 54 3.79 -11.84 -2.90
C TYR A 54 4.43 -12.49 -4.12
#